data_AF-A0AAU4N972-F1
#
_entry.id   AF-A0AAU4N972-F1
#
_cell.length_a   1.000
_cell.length_b   1.000
_cell.length_c   1.000
_cell.angle_alpha   90.00
_cell.angle_beta   90.00
_cell.angle_gamma   90.00
#
_symmetry.space_group_name_H-M   'P 1'
#
loop_
_entity.id
_entity.type
_entity.pdbx_description
1 polymer ?
#
loop_
_entity_poly.entity_id
_entity_poly.type
_entity_poly.pdbx_seq_one_letter_code
_entity_poly.pdbx_strand_id
1 'polypeptide(L)'
;MHVVDHRRISAQLTHADDASTTRALLDALADLVRHAPELRPAPRVAVPEPGELRLEQACLPRDAFFSRTEDVALDAAEGRVAAEMLTPYPPGIPAVLPGERLTRPVLRYLRTGIDAGMNVPDAADRRLQTVRVMAGDDA
;
A
#
# COMPACT_ATOMS: atom_id res chain seq x y z
N MET A 1 6.29 -15.83 3.05
CA MET A 1 5.28 -15.00 2.36
C MET A 1 5.80 -14.77 0.95
N HIS A 2 5.13 -15.31 -0.07
CA HIS A 2 5.52 -15.11 -1.47
C HIS A 2 5.04 -13.72 -1.89
N VAL A 3 5.98 -12.85 -2.25
CA VAL A 3 5.67 -11.46 -2.64
C VAL A 3 5.36 -11.46 -4.13
N VAL A 4 4.06 -11.46 -4.46
CA VAL A 4 3.55 -11.27 -5.82
C VAL A 4 2.73 -10.00 -5.84
N ASP A 5 2.97 -9.14 -6.82
CA ASP A 5 2.24 -7.90 -6.98
C ASP A 5 1.78 -7.66 -8.41
N HIS A 6 1.00 -6.60 -8.63
CA HIS A 6 0.40 -6.27 -9.93
C HIS A 6 1.41 -6.08 -11.08
N ARG A 7 2.72 -6.04 -10.81
CA ARG A 7 3.81 -5.94 -11.79
C ARG A 7 4.91 -6.99 -11.62
N ARG A 8 4.89 -7.81 -10.58
CA ARG A 8 5.99 -8.71 -10.24
C ARG A 8 5.49 -10.08 -9.84
N ILE A 9 6.09 -11.10 -10.45
CA ILE A 9 5.94 -12.51 -10.06
C ILE A 9 7.23 -12.91 -9.34
N SER A 10 7.11 -13.46 -8.14
CA SER A 10 8.22 -14.05 -7.39
C SER A 10 8.00 -15.55 -7.27
N ALA A 11 8.98 -16.35 -7.69
CA ALA A 11 9.04 -17.78 -7.47
C ALA A 11 10.23 -18.08 -6.55
N GLN A 12 10.05 -19.00 -5.60
CA GLN A 12 11.14 -19.51 -4.76
C GLN A 12 11.43 -20.94 -5.17
N LEU A 13 12.70 -21.20 -5.47
CA LEU A 13 13.20 -22.54 -5.70
C LEU A 13 14.05 -22.94 -4.49
N THR A 14 13.85 -24.16 -4.04
CA THR A 14 14.47 -24.75 -2.87
C THR A 14 15.03 -26.14 -3.22
N HIS A 15 15.67 -26.79 -2.25
CA HIS A 15 16.09 -28.18 -2.38
C HIS A 15 14.93 -29.19 -2.55
N ALA A 16 13.67 -28.77 -2.43
CA ALA A 16 12.50 -29.59 -2.74
C ALA A 16 12.07 -29.52 -4.21
N ASP A 17 12.64 -28.60 -4.99
CA ASP A 17 12.34 -28.41 -6.41
C ASP A 17 13.29 -29.22 -7.29
N ASP A 18 12.78 -29.62 -8.45
CA ASP A 18 13.49 -30.45 -9.41
C ASP A 18 13.23 -29.97 -10.85
N ALA A 19 13.75 -30.72 -11.82
CA ALA A 19 13.58 -30.38 -13.24
C ALA A 19 12.11 -30.43 -13.70
N SER A 20 11.26 -31.22 -13.05
CA SER A 20 9.85 -31.37 -13.43
C SER A 20 9.02 -30.18 -12.96
N THR A 21 9.17 -29.81 -11.69
CA THR A 21 8.52 -28.65 -11.06
C THR A 21 8.98 -27.34 -11.70
N THR A 22 10.28 -27.20 -11.97
CA THR A 22 10.83 -26.02 -12.68
C THR A 22 10.28 -25.91 -14.10
N ARG A 23 10.13 -27.03 -14.81
CA ARG A 23 9.55 -27.02 -16.17
C ARG A 23 8.10 -26.57 -16.18
N ALA A 24 7.30 -27.04 -15.24
CA ALA A 24 5.90 -26.61 -15.11
C ALA A 24 5.78 -25.08 -14.93
N LEU A 25 6.66 -24.47 -14.11
CA LEU A 25 6.72 -23.01 -13.95
C LEU A 25 7.09 -22.31 -15.27
N LEU A 26 8.11 -22.80 -15.98
CA LEU A 26 8.55 -22.22 -17.26
C LEU A 26 7.46 -22.31 -18.33
N ASP A 27 6.77 -23.44 -18.44
CA ASP A 27 5.69 -23.63 -19.40
C ASP A 27 4.53 -22.67 -19.13
N ALA A 28 4.15 -22.48 -17.86
CA ALA A 28 3.12 -21.54 -17.46
C ALA A 28 3.52 -20.07 -17.74
N LEU A 29 4.77 -19.68 -17.46
CA LEU A 29 5.26 -18.33 -17.78
C LEU A 29 5.33 -18.08 -19.28
N ALA A 30 5.74 -19.07 -20.07
CA ALA A 30 5.74 -18.98 -21.53
C ALA A 30 4.33 -18.84 -22.11
N ASP A 31 3.35 -19.56 -21.54
CA ASP A 31 1.94 -19.41 -21.89
C ASP A 31 1.39 -18.02 -21.53
N LEU A 32 1.71 -17.50 -20.35
CA LEU A 32 1.35 -16.14 -19.94
C LEU A 32 1.89 -15.09 -20.91
N VAL A 33 3.16 -15.22 -21.33
CA VAL A 33 3.78 -14.29 -22.30
C VAL A 33 3.08 -14.35 -23.66
N ARG A 34 2.68 -15.54 -24.13
CA ARG A 34 1.92 -15.69 -25.38
C ARG A 34 0.58 -14.96 -25.34
N HIS A 35 -0.11 -14.98 -24.20
CA HIS A 35 -1.42 -14.34 -24.02
C HIS A 35 -1.33 -12.90 -23.49
N ALA A 36 -0.15 -12.37 -23.20
CA ALA A 36 0.03 -11.02 -22.65
C ALA A 36 -0.67 -9.91 -23.45
N PRO A 37 -0.73 -9.93 -24.81
CA PRO A 37 -1.45 -8.92 -25.59
C PRO A 37 -2.97 -8.89 -25.36
N GLU A 38 -3.55 -9.98 -24.86
CA GLU A 38 -4.99 -10.10 -24.57
C GLU A 38 -5.34 -9.60 -23.17
N LEU A 39 -4.33 -9.34 -22.34
CA LEU A 39 -4.51 -8.88 -20.97
C LEU A 39 -4.79 -7.38 -20.91
N ARG A 40 -5.63 -6.99 -19.94
CA ARG A 40 -5.89 -5.58 -19.66
C ARG A 40 -4.61 -4.89 -19.18
N PRO A 41 -4.34 -3.65 -19.62
CA PRO A 41 -3.21 -2.87 -19.10
C PRO A 41 -3.31 -2.72 -17.58
N ALA A 42 -2.16 -2.79 -16.90
CA ALA A 42 -2.12 -2.56 -15.47
C ALA A 42 -2.57 -1.11 -15.16
N PRO A 43 -3.44 -0.91 -14.15
CA PRO A 43 -3.80 0.42 -13.69
C PRO A 43 -2.56 1.21 -13.24
N ARG A 44 -2.63 2.53 -13.37
CA ARG A 44 -1.53 3.42 -12.95
C ARG A 44 -1.72 3.80 -11.49
N VAL A 45 -0.72 3.47 -10.67
CA VAL A 45 -0.63 3.91 -9.28
C VAL A 45 0.26 5.15 -9.22
N ALA A 46 -0.19 6.19 -8.53
CA ALA A 46 0.55 7.43 -8.35
C ALA A 46 1.59 7.28 -7.23
N VAL A 47 2.64 6.50 -7.48
CA VAL A 47 3.75 6.34 -6.53
C VAL A 47 4.49 7.68 -6.38
N PRO A 48 4.62 8.23 -5.16
CA PRO A 48 5.34 9.48 -4.93
C PRO A 48 6.84 9.30 -5.06
N GLU A 49 7.58 10.40 -5.19
CA GLU A 49 9.04 10.35 -5.10
C GLU A 49 9.48 9.92 -3.69
N PRO A 50 10.65 9.28 -3.52
CA PRO A 50 11.11 8.78 -2.22
C PRO A 50 11.15 9.84 -1.10
N GLY A 51 11.34 11.12 -1.46
CA GLY A 51 11.30 12.23 -0.50
C GLY A 51 9.89 12.56 0.00
N GLU A 52 8.86 12.36 -0.82
CA GLU A 52 7.45 12.63 -0.48
C GLU A 52 6.83 11.53 0.39
N LEU A 53 7.47 10.35 0.44
CA LEU A 53 7.12 9.26 1.35
C LEU A 53 7.75 9.42 2.75
N ARG A 54 8.61 10.43 2.95
CA ARG A 54 9.13 10.78 4.27
C ARG A 54 8.24 11.85 4.90
N LEU A 55 7.26 11.41 5.67
CA LEU A 55 6.32 12.30 6.32
C LEU A 55 6.95 12.99 7.53
N GLU A 56 6.39 14.14 7.91
CA GLU A 56 6.76 14.83 9.14
C GLU A 56 6.21 14.06 10.34
N GLN A 57 7.07 13.70 11.29
CA GLN A 57 6.64 13.12 12.56
C GLN A 57 6.27 14.24 13.54
N ALA A 58 4.98 14.59 13.61
CA ALA A 58 4.47 15.68 14.43
C ALA A 58 4.44 15.36 15.94
N CYS A 59 4.27 14.08 16.29
CA CYS A 59 4.31 13.60 17.68
C CYS A 59 4.78 12.14 17.76
N LEU A 60 4.88 11.59 18.97
CA LEU A 60 5.29 10.20 19.15
C LEU A 60 4.21 9.24 18.62
N PRO A 61 4.58 8.16 17.91
CA PRO A 61 3.60 7.19 17.41
C PRO A 61 2.68 6.61 18.48
N ARG A 62 3.22 6.39 19.68
CA ARG A 62 2.44 5.92 20.82
C ARG A 62 1.35 6.93 21.22
N ASP A 63 1.69 8.22 21.23
CA ASP A 63 0.78 9.27 21.69
C ASP A 63 -0.35 9.48 20.68
N ALA A 64 -0.05 9.44 19.38
CA ALA A 64 -1.06 9.47 18.33
C ALA A 64 -1.97 8.23 18.35
N PHE A 65 -1.39 7.03 18.49
CA PHE A 65 -2.17 5.80 18.48
C PHE A 65 -3.17 5.70 19.66
N PHE A 66 -2.81 6.25 20.82
CA PHE A 66 -3.67 6.27 22.01
C PHE A 66 -4.39 7.61 22.23
N SER A 67 -4.35 8.52 21.26
CA SER A 67 -5.03 9.81 21.38
C SER A 67 -6.54 9.66 21.30
N ARG A 68 -7.26 10.77 21.53
CA ARG A 68 -8.62 10.89 20.99
C ARG A 68 -8.53 10.94 19.48
N THR A 69 -9.43 10.24 18.79
CA THR A 69 -9.39 10.09 17.34
C THR A 69 -10.72 10.46 16.70
N GLU A 70 -10.67 10.79 15.42
CA GLU A 70 -11.84 10.95 14.56
C GLU A 70 -11.53 10.36 13.19
N ASP A 71 -12.57 9.87 12.50
CA ASP A 71 -12.44 9.35 11.14
C ASP A 71 -12.88 10.45 10.17
N VAL A 72 -11.96 10.91 9.33
CA VAL A 72 -12.19 11.99 8.35
C VAL A 72 -12.17 11.43 6.93
N ALA A 73 -12.90 12.06 6.01
CA ALA A 73 -12.82 11.68 4.60
C ALA A 73 -11.37 11.80 4.10
N LEU A 74 -10.92 10.85 3.26
CA LEU A 74 -9.54 10.84 2.76
C LEU A 74 -9.14 12.19 2.13
N ASP A 75 -10.06 12.82 1.40
CA ASP A 75 -9.82 14.09 0.70
C ASP A 75 -9.70 15.30 1.66
N ALA A 76 -10.13 15.14 2.91
CA ALA A 76 -10.03 16.13 3.98
C ALA A 76 -8.93 15.80 5.00
N ALA A 77 -8.16 14.73 4.76
CA ALA A 77 -7.13 14.26 5.70
C ALA A 77 -5.77 14.94 5.51
N GLU A 78 -5.57 15.69 4.42
CA GLU A 78 -4.33 16.44 4.18
C GLU A 78 -4.04 17.41 5.34
N GLY A 79 -2.81 17.37 5.84
CA GLY A 79 -2.38 18.20 6.97
C GLY A 79 -2.76 17.66 8.34
N ARG A 80 -3.61 16.63 8.46
CA ARG A 80 -3.98 16.02 9.75
C ARG A 80 -2.90 15.04 10.23
N VAL A 81 -2.76 14.85 11.54
CA VAL A 81 -1.88 13.81 12.09
C VAL A 81 -2.60 12.46 12.13
N ALA A 82 -2.02 11.45 11.49
CA ALA A 82 -2.55 10.10 11.45
C ALA A 82 -2.56 9.48 12.86
N ALA A 83 -3.64 8.77 13.19
CA ALA A 83 -3.75 7.98 14.42
C ALA A 83 -3.91 6.48 14.13
N GLU A 84 -3.67 6.08 12.88
CA GLU A 84 -3.59 4.69 12.44
C GLU A 84 -2.36 4.46 11.55
N MET A 85 -2.06 3.19 11.31
CA MET A 85 -1.03 2.77 10.36
C MET A 85 -1.68 2.43 9.02
N LEU A 86 -1.04 2.84 7.92
CA LEU A 86 -1.49 2.51 6.57
C LEU A 86 -0.37 1.78 5.82
N THR A 87 -0.50 0.46 5.69
CA THR A 87 0.47 -0.44 5.06
C THR A 87 -0.03 -0.92 3.69
N PRO A 88 0.23 -0.17 2.61
CA PRO A 88 -0.15 -0.60 1.27
C PRO A 88 0.60 -1.86 0.84
N TYR A 89 -0.12 -2.85 0.31
CA TYR A 89 0.43 -4.00 -0.36
C TYR A 89 -0.02 -4.07 -1.83
N PRO A 90 0.91 -4.10 -2.79
CA PRO A 90 2.37 -3.93 -2.61
C PRO A 90 2.75 -2.50 -2.16
N PRO A 91 3.92 -2.29 -1.51
CA PRO A 91 5.00 -3.25 -1.21
C PRO A 91 4.86 -4.05 0.10
N GLY A 92 3.94 -3.70 0.99
CA GLY A 92 3.79 -4.33 2.31
C GLY A 92 4.66 -3.70 3.40
N ILE A 93 5.02 -2.42 3.23
CA ILE A 93 5.65 -1.60 4.27
C ILE A 93 4.75 -0.38 4.57
N PRO A 94 4.74 0.13 5.81
CA PRO A 94 3.93 1.30 6.16
C PRO A 94 4.29 2.50 5.29
N ALA A 95 3.29 3.11 4.67
CA ALA A 95 3.41 4.41 4.00
C ALA A 95 3.03 5.56 4.95
N VAL A 96 2.27 5.25 6.00
CA VAL A 96 1.91 6.15 7.08
C VAL A 96 2.01 5.40 8.40
N LEU A 97 2.64 6.01 9.38
CA LEU A 97 2.66 5.60 10.78
C LEU A 97 1.83 6.58 11.62
N PRO A 98 1.26 6.13 12.76
CA PRO A 98 0.66 7.05 13.72
C PRO A 98 1.64 8.16 14.12
N GLY A 99 1.16 9.39 14.25
CA GLY A 99 1.96 10.56 14.61
C GLY A 99 2.59 11.27 13.41
N GLU A 100 2.47 10.72 12.20
CA GLU A 100 2.91 11.38 10.98
C GLU A 100 1.82 12.30 10.42
N ARG A 101 2.24 13.46 9.90
CA ARG A 101 1.35 14.41 9.22
C ARG A 101 1.07 13.93 7.79
N LEU A 102 -0.20 13.75 7.47
CA LEU A 102 -0.66 13.28 6.17
C LEU A 102 -0.44 14.35 5.09
N THR A 103 0.05 13.93 3.93
CA THR A 103 0.32 14.81 2.79
C THR A 103 -0.46 14.39 1.55
N ARG A 104 -0.71 15.33 0.64
CA ARG A 104 -1.41 15.03 -0.61
C ARG A 104 -0.78 13.90 -1.44
N PRO A 105 0.56 13.83 -1.62
CA PRO A 105 1.16 12.76 -2.40
C PRO A 105 0.87 11.37 -1.83
N VAL A 106 0.99 11.17 -0.51
CA VAL A 106 0.73 9.86 0.12
C VAL A 106 -0.76 9.49 0.06
N LEU A 107 -1.66 10.45 0.27
CA LEU A 107 -3.10 10.21 0.17
C LEU A 107 -3.50 9.83 -1.27
N ARG A 108 -2.94 10.52 -2.28
CA ARG A 108 -3.16 10.20 -3.70
C ARG A 108 -2.61 8.83 -4.07
N TYR A 109 -1.43 8.49 -3.55
CA TYR A 109 -0.82 7.18 -3.73
C TYR A 109 -1.73 6.07 -3.22
N LEU A 110 -2.20 6.20 -1.98
CA LEU A 110 -3.09 5.22 -1.37
C LEU A 110 -4.42 5.08 -2.12
N ARG A 111 -5.06 6.20 -2.50
CA ARG A 111 -6.31 6.17 -3.29
C ARG A 111 -6.13 5.44 -4.63
N THR A 112 -5.17 5.89 -5.43
CA THR A 112 -4.91 5.27 -6.75
C THR A 112 -4.41 3.83 -6.63
N GLY A 113 -3.76 3.50 -5.51
CA GLY A 113 -3.39 2.15 -5.14
C GLY A 113 -4.62 1.27 -4.94
N ILE A 114 -5.56 1.68 -4.07
CA ILE A 114 -6.81 0.94 -3.84
C ILE A 114 -7.59 0.75 -5.15
N ASP A 115 -7.70 1.79 -5.97
CA ASP A 115 -8.36 1.72 -7.28
C ASP A 115 -7.66 0.72 -8.23
N ALA A 116 -6.35 0.52 -8.05
CA ALA A 116 -5.54 -0.45 -8.77
C ALA A 116 -5.55 -1.87 -8.16
N GLY A 117 -6.30 -2.11 -7.08
CA GLY A 117 -6.38 -3.40 -6.39
C GLY A 117 -5.35 -3.60 -5.28
N MET A 118 -4.68 -2.54 -4.82
CA MET A 118 -3.85 -2.57 -3.61
C MET A 118 -4.70 -2.90 -2.39
N ASN A 119 -4.08 -3.53 -1.40
CA ASN A 119 -4.71 -3.81 -0.11
C ASN A 119 -4.02 -3.00 1.00
N VAL A 120 -4.80 -2.46 1.93
CA VAL A 120 -4.30 -1.76 3.13
C VAL A 120 -4.95 -2.43 4.35
N PRO A 121 -4.39 -3.54 4.84
CA PRO A 121 -5.09 -4.44 5.76
C PRO A 121 -5.29 -3.88 7.17
N ASP A 122 -4.42 -2.95 7.56
CA ASP A 122 -4.33 -2.28 8.87
C ASP A 122 -5.16 -1.00 8.98
N ALA A 123 -5.62 -0.44 7.85
CA ALA A 123 -6.54 0.68 7.85
C ALA A 123 -7.87 0.31 8.53
N ALA A 124 -8.39 1.20 9.37
CA ALA A 124 -9.70 1.10 10.00
C ALA A 124 -10.81 1.00 8.94
N ASP A 125 -10.69 1.77 7.85
CA ASP A 125 -11.46 1.59 6.62
C ASP A 125 -10.56 1.10 5.48
N ARG A 126 -10.69 -0.19 5.15
CA ARG A 126 -9.90 -0.83 4.08
C ARG A 126 -10.19 -0.31 2.67
N ARG A 127 -11.30 0.41 2.47
CA ARG A 127 -11.60 1.09 1.19
C ARG A 127 -11.02 2.51 1.16
N LEU A 128 -10.42 2.96 2.25
CA LEU A 128 -9.91 4.31 2.46
C LEU A 128 -10.91 5.40 2.04
N GLN A 129 -12.20 5.21 2.31
CA GLN A 129 -13.16 6.32 2.21
C GLN A 129 -12.88 7.33 3.33
N THR A 130 -12.51 6.82 4.51
CA THR A 130 -12.02 7.60 5.64
C THR A 130 -10.62 7.18 6.10
N VAL A 131 -9.96 8.07 6.84
CA VAL A 131 -8.71 7.82 7.58
C VAL A 131 -8.88 8.30 9.00
N ARG A 132 -8.34 7.53 9.95
CA ARG A 132 -8.33 7.86 11.37
C ARG A 132 -7.18 8.82 11.70
N VAL A 133 -7.55 9.96 12.27
CA VAL A 133 -6.61 11.04 12.62
C VAL A 133 -6.79 11.44 14.09
N MET A 134 -5.83 12.19 14.63
CA MET A 134 -5.95 12.78 15.97
C MET A 134 -7.09 13.81 16.00
N ALA A 135 -7.98 13.70 16.98
CA ALA A 135 -9.12 14.60 17.14
C ALA A 135 -8.68 16.00 17.63
N GLY A 136 -9.24 17.04 17.03
CA GLY A 136 -8.95 18.44 17.41
C GLY A 136 -7.56 18.94 16.98
N ASP A 137 -6.88 18.19 16.13
CA ASP A 137 -5.69 18.63 15.41
C ASP A 137 -6.14 19.41 14.17
N ASP A 138 -6.63 20.63 14.39
CA ASP A 138 -6.94 21.56 13.31
C ASP A 138 -5.62 22.14 12.79
N ALA A 139 -5.30 21.84 11.52
CA ALA A 139 -4.10 22.32 10.83
C ALA A 139 -4.18 23.82 10.48
#